data_AF-A0A7W0LLT6-F1
#
_entry.id   AF-A0A7W0LLT6-F1
#
_cell.length_a   1.000
_cell.length_b   1.000
_cell.length_c   1.000
_cell.angle_alpha   90.00
_cell.angle_beta   90.00
_cell.angle_gamma   90.00
#
_symmetry.space_group_name_H-M   'P 1'
#
loop_
_entity.id
_entity.type
_entity.pdbx_description
1 polymer ?
#
loop_
_entity_poly.entity_id
_entity_poly.type
_entity_poly.pdbx_seq_one_letter_code
_entity_poly.pdbx_strand_id
1 'polypeptide(L)' 'MRFAWRYLMPVMRLLPNVHSTKTSGRALARLVLGPELEGVSGKYFDGSKEAASSEDSYDEAKARDLWETSENLVRLAR' A
#
# COMPACT_ATOMS: atom_id res chain seq x y z
N MET A 1 -3.56 -2.40 -32.08
CA MET A 1 -3.50 -2.03 -30.64
C MET A 1 -3.59 -3.22 -29.67
N ARG A 2 -4.55 -4.15 -29.81
CA ARG A 2 -4.74 -5.27 -28.87
C ARG A 2 -3.53 -6.23 -28.73
N PHE A 3 -2.79 -6.43 -29.81
CA PHE A 3 -1.57 -7.26 -29.82
C PHE A 3 -0.47 -6.61 -28.98
N ALA A 4 -0.12 -5.35 -29.26
CA ALA A 4 0.88 -4.61 -28.49
C ALA A 4 0.55 -4.62 -26.99
N TRP A 5 -0.69 -4.35 -26.59
CA TRP A 5 -1.09 -4.37 -25.18
C TRP A 5 -0.92 -5.73 -24.50
N ARG A 6 -1.17 -6.83 -25.23
CA ARG A 6 -1.04 -8.20 -24.70
C ARG A 6 0.40 -8.61 -24.40
N TYR A 7 1.38 -8.04 -25.13
CA TYR A 7 2.80 -8.34 -24.93
C TYR A 7 3.55 -7.25 -24.12
N LEU A 8 3.12 -5.99 -24.18
CA LEU A 8 3.73 -4.89 -23.43
C LEU A 8 3.37 -4.92 -21.94
N MET A 9 2.10 -5.21 -21.60
CA MET A 9 1.63 -5.19 -20.20
C MET A 9 2.37 -6.18 -19.27
N PRO A 10 2.66 -7.44 -19.67
CA PRO A 10 3.44 -8.34 -18.84
C PRO A 10 4.86 -7.85 -18.58
N VAL A 11 5.49 -7.19 -19.55
CA VAL A 11 6.87 -6.67 -19.44
C VAL A 11 6.95 -5.50 -18.47
N MET A 12 5.91 -4.67 -18.38
CA MET A 12 5.88 -3.55 -17.42
C MET A 12 6.00 -4.00 -15.95
N ARG A 13 5.76 -5.28 -15.63
CA ARG A 13 5.99 -5.85 -14.28
C ARG A 13 7.46 -5.89 -13.87
N LEU A 14 8.39 -5.58 -14.78
CA LEU A 14 9.80 -5.40 -14.47
C LEU A 14 10.08 -4.00 -13.89
N LEU A 15 9.15 -3.05 -14.05
CA LEU A 15 9.27 -1.73 -13.44
C LEU A 15 9.00 -1.83 -11.93
N PRO A 16 9.65 -0.97 -11.12
CA PRO A 16 9.33 -0.87 -9.70
C PRO A 16 7.84 -0.60 -9.50
N ASN A 17 7.28 -1.19 -8.45
CA ASN A 17 5.90 -0.96 -7.98
C ASN A 17 4.80 -1.47 -8.93
N VAL A 18 5.15 -2.23 -9.97
CA VAL A 18 4.19 -2.87 -10.88
C VAL A 18 4.02 -4.34 -10.54
N HIS A 19 2.93 -4.67 -9.85
CA HIS A 19 2.66 -6.03 -9.39
C HIS A 19 1.46 -6.67 -10.09
N SER A 20 1.51 -8.01 -10.20
CA SER A 20 0.31 -8.78 -10.57
C SER A 20 -0.61 -8.94 -9.36
N THR A 21 -1.91 -9.08 -9.59
CA THR A 21 -2.90 -9.34 -8.53
C THR A 21 -2.52 -10.55 -7.66
N LYS A 22 -2.01 -11.63 -8.27
CA LYS A 22 -1.53 -12.81 -7.56
C LYS A 22 -0.33 -12.52 -6.65
N THR A 23 0.59 -11.66 -7.11
CA THR A 23 1.74 -11.23 -6.32
C THR A 23 1.31 -10.38 -5.13
N SER A 24 0.47 -9.36 -5.37
CA SER A 24 -0.06 -8.49 -4.32
C SER A 24 -0.88 -9.25 -3.29
N GLY A 25 -1.71 -10.20 -3.74
CA GLY A 25 -2.50 -11.05 -2.82
C GLY A 25 -1.62 -11.92 -1.91
N ARG A 26 -0.53 -12.49 -2.44
CA ARG A 26 0.43 -13.25 -1.61
C ARG A 26 1.15 -12.35 -0.61
N ALA A 27 1.55 -11.15 -1.04
CA ALA A 27 2.18 -10.18 -0.15
C ALA A 27 1.25 -9.76 0.99
N LEU A 28 -0.01 -9.44 0.69
CA LEU A 28 -1.03 -9.13 1.70
C LEU A 28 -1.25 -10.31 2.66
N ALA A 29 -1.39 -11.53 2.15
CA ALA A 29 -1.56 -12.71 2.99
C ALA A 29 -0.39 -12.89 3.96
N ARG A 30 0.86 -12.62 3.52
CA ARG A 30 2.02 -12.61 4.40
C ARG A 30 1.94 -11.52 5.47
N LEU A 31 1.54 -10.29 5.11
CA LEU A 31 1.42 -9.20 6.08
C LEU A 31 0.41 -9.50 7.20
N VAL A 32 -0.66 -10.23 6.87
CA VAL A 32 -1.73 -10.55 7.82
C VAL A 32 -1.44 -11.81 8.64
N LEU A 33 -0.80 -12.82 8.04
CA LEU A 33 -0.68 -14.16 8.63
C LEU A 33 0.75 -14.57 8.97
N GLY A 34 1.75 -13.76 8.60
CA GLY A 34 3.15 -14.08 8.81
C GLY A 34 3.53 -13.99 10.29
N PRO A 35 3.97 -15.09 10.94
CA PRO A 35 4.39 -15.05 12.35
C PRO A 35 5.59 -14.12 12.56
N GLU A 36 6.40 -13.89 11.52
CA GLU A 36 7.52 -12.95 11.57
C GLU A 36 7.10 -11.48 11.66
N LEU A 37 5.82 -11.18 11.48
CA LEU A 37 5.24 -9.83 11.55
C LEU A 37 4.33 -9.63 12.77
N GLU A 38 4.23 -10.63 13.65
CA GLU A 38 3.47 -10.49 14.90
C GLU A 38 4.01 -9.31 15.74
N GLY A 39 3.12 -8.41 16.13
CA GLY A 39 3.47 -7.22 16.91
C GLY A 39 4.12 -6.08 16.10
N VAL A 40 4.36 -6.24 14.80
CA VAL A 40 4.88 -5.17 13.95
C VAL A 40 3.76 -4.17 13.64
N SER A 41 3.98 -2.89 13.97
CA SER A 41 3.05 -1.80 13.69
C SER A 41 3.82 -0.54 13.25
N GLY A 42 3.12 0.39 12.60
CA GLY A 42 3.69 1.66 12.12
C GLY A 42 4.71 1.52 10.98
N LYS A 43 4.74 0.37 10.30
CA LYS A 43 5.66 0.08 9.19
C LYS A 43 4.92 0.08 7.85
N TYR A 44 5.59 0.58 6.82
CA TYR A 44 5.08 0.57 5.44
C TYR A 44 5.79 -0.52 4.64
N PHE A 45 5.02 -1.26 3.83
CA PHE A 45 5.54 -2.33 2.98
C PHE A 45 5.13 -2.08 1.52
N ASP A 46 6.11 -2.14 0.62
CA ASP A 46 5.89 -2.21 -0.81
C ASP A 46 6.04 -3.66 -1.28
N GLY A 47 4.91 -4.26 -1.64
CA GLY A 47 4.80 -5.70 -1.85
C GLY A 47 5.20 -6.46 -0.59
N SER A 48 6.32 -7.20 -0.66
CA SER A 48 6.80 -8.03 0.44
C SER A 48 7.98 -7.43 1.21
N LYS A 49 8.35 -6.17 0.94
CA LYS A 49 9.54 -5.53 1.52
C LYS A 49 9.13 -4.29 2.30
N GLU A 50 9.72 -4.08 3.47
CA GLU A 50 9.61 -2.80 4.17
C GLU A 50 10.27 -1.71 3.33
N ALA A 51 9.63 -0.55 3.25
CA ALA A 51 10.10 0.59 2.48
C ALA A 51 9.71 1.90 3.17
N ALA A 52 10.38 3.00 2.79
CA ALA A 52 9.92 4.34 3.15
C ALA A 52 8.72 4.73 2.29
N SER A 53 7.74 5.38 2.91
CA SER A 53 6.63 6.05 2.21
C SER A 53 7.05 7.47 1.81
N SER A 54 6.11 8.28 1.29
CA SER A 54 6.36 9.70 1.03
C SER A 54 6.70 10.46 2.32
N GLU A 55 7.46 11.55 2.19
CA GLU A 55 7.82 12.44 3.31
C GLU A 55 6.57 12.95 4.05
N ASP A 56 5.54 13.34 3.30
CA ASP A 56 4.27 13.82 3.84
C ASP A 56 3.55 12.80 4.75
N SER A 57 3.79 11.49 4.55
CA SER A 57 3.17 10.44 5.38
C SER A 57 3.70 10.44 6.82
N TYR A 58 4.81 11.12 7.08
CA TYR A 58 5.43 11.22 8.41
C TYR A 58 5.05 12.51 9.15
N ASP A 59 4.24 13.39 8.54
CA ASP A 59 3.74 14.60 9.18
C ASP A 59 2.52 14.28 10.08
N GLU A 60 2.75 14.18 11.38
CA GLU A 60 1.70 13.88 12.36
C GLU A 60 0.61 14.95 12.43
N ALA A 61 0.93 16.21 12.12
CA ALA A 61 -0.07 17.28 12.12
C ALA A 61 -1.04 17.12 10.96
N LYS A 62 -0.53 16.77 9.76
CA LYS A 62 -1.37 16.41 8.60
C LYS A 62 -2.19 15.16 8.88
N ALA A 63 -1.61 14.15 9.52
CA ALA A 63 -2.34 12.91 9.85
C ALA A 63 -3.52 13.17 10.80
N ARG A 64 -3.32 14.01 11.83
CA ARG A 64 -4.39 14.41 12.77
C ARG A 64 -5.49 15.22 12.09
N ASP A 65 -5.11 16.24 11.31
CA ASP A 65 -6.07 17.07 10.57
C ASP A 65 -6.92 16.24 9.59
N LEU A 66 -6.28 15.30 8.88
CA LEU A 66 -6.97 14.37 7.99
C LEU A 66 -7.97 13.48 8.75
N TRP A 67 -7.60 12.97 9.92
CA TRP A 67 -8.47 12.14 10.75
C TRP A 67 -9.72 12.92 11.20
N GLU A 68 -9.52 14.06 11.85
CA GLU A 68 -10.60 14.91 12.39
C GLU A 68 -11.53 15.39 11.27
N THR A 69 -10.96 15.83 10.13
CA THR A 69 -11.75 16.22 8.97
C THR A 69 -12.56 15.04 8.41
N SER A 70 -11.95 13.85 8.31
CA SER A 70 -12.63 12.66 7.80
C SER A 70 -13.80 12.26 8.70
N GLU A 71 -13.62 12.25 10.02
CA GLU A 71 -14.69 11.99 10.99
C GLU A 71 -15.87 12.93 10.82
N ASN A 72 -15.61 14.22 10.60
CA ASN A 72 -16.65 15.21 10.31
C ASN A 72 -17.39 14.90 9.01
N LEU A 73 -16.65 14.59 7.92
CA LEU A 73 -17.23 14.29 6.61
C LEU A 73 -18.16 13.08 6.64
N VAL A 74 -17.79 12.04 7.39
CA VAL A 74 -18.59 10.82 7.53
C VAL A 74 -19.56 10.86 8.72
N ARG A 75 -19.68 12.01 9.40
CA ARG A 75 -20.58 12.25 10.54
C ARG A 75 -20.36 11.28 11.71
N LEU A 76 -19.11 10.90 11.93
CA LEU A 76 -18.67 10.14 13.11
C LEU A 76 -18.08 11.04 14.19
N ALA A 77 -17.79 12.31 13.85
CA ALA A 77 -17.41 13.31 14.85
C ALA A 77 -18.52 13.47 15.89
N ARG A 78 -18.12 13.41 17.16
CA ARG A 78 -19.01 13.33 18.31
C ARG A 78 -19.46 14.70 18.81
#